data_AF-A0A143B8P5-F1
#
_entry.id   AF-A0A143B8P5-F1
#
_cell.length_a   1.000
_cell.length_b   1.000
_cell.length_c   1.000
_cell.angle_alpha   90.00
_cell.angle_beta   90.00
_cell.angle_gamma   90.00
#
_symmetry.space_group_name_H-M   'P 1'
#
loop_
_entity.id
_entity.type
_entity.pdbx_description
1 polymer ?
#
loop_
_entity_poly.entity_id
_entity_poly.type
_entity_poly.pdbx_seq_one_letter_code
_entity_poly.pdbx_strand_id
1 'polypeptide(L)'
;MTRIELPAEKRSGHLTLLRQARSITPREFNLLSAEERLELISCAQGGEKYRLLLEAADIETLVPQLAPQELYLLIREQGFEDVAELLPMISSEQYNLLFDLDCWDQDQLEGDAVFKWLQALLDCGEDKVLQTVRELDFEMLVLMLKKHLNVIAGPGDFVGDDERVEAQARDGGYQLDYFDSEKSKPLAQLLGVLYRGDQDFFRGLIEAVRWEQEAQLEEDAYQLHCGRLEDCGFPDPQTAQRIYALLTVDQLEAPEKVKTPFATGRGRVPSPGFFLAAARPLDLLAEVLAAGISEATARELVYLINKLMMAERVDVGEPQQVQGAAESVYRYLNLALEELAGEDALRGRELLNGHYVEHLFRVGFTLTQELRRRAAALAGKKLAPYYDPAFRALLAALDRRLPLFFTGIEDATSGGVRPFATLRDLRRAEEWLGWLEVQVRLFEKHFDFRLPNPADLDLDGCQPSGAEALTLSTFFLTALANRLLGGAFLPEPVAAGRLGELHAGVSHSGKLAAGLRRETVAWLDSLEVGGGAFANAALDRWEEEFCALDADDLDPRFIGGLIVRIA
;
A
#
# COMPACT_ATOMS: atom_id res chain seq x y z
N MET A 1 0.18 28.65 -26.06
CA MET A 1 -1.26 28.28 -25.98
C MET A 1 -1.32 26.94 -25.29
N THR A 2 -1.91 26.92 -24.10
CA THR A 2 -2.21 25.71 -23.32
C THR A 2 -3.06 24.77 -24.17
N ARG A 3 -2.59 23.54 -24.32
CA ARG A 3 -3.25 22.49 -25.09
C ARG A 3 -3.97 21.60 -24.08
N ILE A 4 -5.30 21.58 -24.14
CA ILE A 4 -6.13 20.67 -23.34
C ILE A 4 -6.38 19.43 -24.19
N GLU A 5 -6.22 18.23 -23.65
CA GLU A 5 -6.48 17.00 -24.40
C GLU A 5 -7.96 16.60 -24.28
N LEU A 6 -8.64 16.49 -25.44
CA LEU A 6 -9.99 15.98 -25.50
C LEU A 6 -9.94 14.46 -25.76
N PRO A 7 -10.47 13.61 -24.85
CA PRO A 7 -10.41 12.17 -24.99
C PRO A 7 -11.30 11.67 -26.14
N ALA A 8 -10.97 10.49 -26.66
CA ALA A 8 -11.69 9.85 -27.77
C ALA A 8 -13.10 9.36 -27.40
N GLU A 9 -13.44 9.37 -26.12
CA GLU A 9 -14.74 8.91 -25.62
C GLU A 9 -15.38 10.01 -24.77
N LYS A 10 -16.71 10.03 -24.74
CA LYS A 10 -17.51 10.92 -23.91
C LYS A 10 -18.72 10.16 -23.37
N ARG A 11 -19.06 10.32 -22.09
CA ARG A 11 -20.33 9.80 -21.56
C ARG A 11 -21.47 10.79 -21.80
N SER A 12 -22.64 10.26 -22.13
CA SER A 12 -23.89 11.02 -22.26
C SER A 12 -25.01 10.19 -21.67
N GLY A 13 -25.32 10.44 -20.39
CA GLY A 13 -26.18 9.57 -19.60
C GLY A 13 -25.56 8.16 -19.47
N HIS A 14 -26.23 7.15 -20.03
CA HIS A 14 -25.77 5.76 -20.03
C HIS A 14 -25.02 5.36 -21.32
N LEU A 15 -24.82 6.29 -22.26
CA LEU A 15 -24.18 6.03 -23.55
C LEU A 15 -22.73 6.53 -23.57
N THR A 16 -21.82 5.71 -24.10
CA THR A 16 -20.45 6.14 -24.45
C THR A 16 -20.42 6.52 -25.93
N LEU A 17 -20.17 7.79 -26.21
CA LEU A 17 -20.06 8.34 -27.56
C LEU A 17 -18.58 8.42 -27.96
N LEU A 18 -18.24 7.89 -29.13
CA LEU A 18 -16.90 8.00 -29.70
C LEU A 18 -16.73 9.35 -30.41
N ARG A 19 -15.62 10.03 -30.15
CA ARG A 19 -15.19 11.27 -30.79
C ARG A 19 -13.70 11.20 -31.15
N GLN A 20 -13.25 12.08 -32.04
CA GLN A 20 -11.84 12.14 -32.38
C GLN A 20 -11.05 12.77 -31.22
N ALA A 21 -10.09 12.04 -30.67
CA ALA A 21 -9.14 12.61 -29.72
C ALA A 21 -8.34 13.72 -30.39
N ARG A 22 -8.31 14.89 -29.77
CA ARG A 22 -7.60 16.06 -30.29
C ARG A 22 -7.26 17.03 -29.16
N SER A 23 -6.23 17.84 -29.38
CA SER A 23 -5.99 18.97 -28.50
C SER A 23 -6.97 20.10 -28.82
N ILE A 24 -7.60 20.65 -27.78
CA ILE A 24 -8.53 21.77 -27.84
C ILE A 24 -7.92 23.01 -27.15
N THR A 25 -8.39 24.17 -27.57
CA THR A 25 -8.07 25.45 -26.94
C THR A 25 -8.94 25.72 -25.69
N PRO A 26 -8.55 26.61 -24.77
CA PRO A 26 -9.41 27.01 -23.65
C PRO A 26 -10.79 27.53 -24.08
N ARG A 27 -10.86 28.20 -25.23
CA ARG A 27 -12.13 28.65 -25.82
C ARG A 27 -13.03 27.47 -26.20
N GLU A 28 -12.46 26.42 -26.80
CA GLU A 28 -13.20 25.20 -27.15
C GLU A 28 -13.58 24.40 -25.91
N PHE A 29 -12.73 24.35 -24.88
CA PHE A 29 -13.04 23.75 -23.59
C PHE A 29 -14.28 24.39 -22.94
N ASN A 30 -14.37 25.72 -22.97
CA ASN A 30 -15.53 26.46 -22.47
C ASN A 30 -16.79 26.32 -23.36
N LEU A 31 -16.69 25.74 -24.55
CA LEU A 31 -17.85 25.37 -25.37
C LEU A 31 -18.41 23.98 -25.06
N LEU A 32 -17.70 23.17 -24.26
CA LEU A 32 -18.21 21.88 -23.77
C LEU A 32 -19.40 22.10 -22.81
N SER A 33 -20.15 21.05 -22.54
CA SER A 33 -21.14 21.08 -21.44
C SER A 33 -20.44 21.14 -20.07
N ALA A 34 -21.13 21.65 -19.04
CA ALA A 34 -20.59 21.68 -17.67
C ALA A 34 -20.25 20.27 -17.17
N GLU A 35 -21.09 19.28 -17.47
CA GLU A 35 -20.84 17.87 -17.12
C GLU A 35 -19.56 17.34 -17.80
N GLU A 36 -19.31 17.66 -19.07
CA GLU A 36 -18.06 17.27 -19.74
C GLU A 36 -16.82 17.96 -19.15
N ARG A 37 -16.93 19.25 -18.81
CA ARG A 37 -15.82 19.96 -18.17
C ARG A 37 -15.51 19.31 -16.83
N LEU A 38 -16.53 19.01 -16.03
CA LEU A 38 -16.38 18.37 -14.74
C LEU A 38 -15.74 16.98 -14.88
N GLU A 39 -16.16 16.16 -15.84
CA GLU A 39 -15.54 14.86 -16.12
C GLU A 39 -14.04 14.99 -16.46
N LEU A 40 -13.68 15.94 -17.32
CA LEU A 40 -12.27 16.19 -17.68
C LEU A 40 -11.46 16.66 -16.47
N ILE A 41 -12.01 17.56 -15.66
CA ILE A 41 -11.36 18.06 -14.44
C ILE A 41 -11.17 16.93 -13.43
N SER A 42 -12.18 16.10 -13.20
CA SER A 42 -12.09 14.98 -12.24
C SER A 42 -11.08 13.91 -12.66
N CYS A 43 -10.89 13.69 -13.97
CA CYS A 43 -9.88 12.75 -14.48
C CYS A 43 -8.45 13.31 -14.47
N ALA A 44 -8.29 14.64 -14.41
CA ALA A 44 -6.97 15.28 -14.35
C ALA A 44 -6.34 15.17 -12.95
N GLN A 45 -5.03 15.42 -12.86
CA GLN A 45 -4.28 15.35 -11.61
C GLN A 45 -3.44 16.62 -11.38
N GLY A 46 -3.20 16.95 -10.11
CA GLY A 46 -2.33 18.06 -9.68
C GLY A 46 -2.43 19.33 -10.48
N GLY A 47 -1.29 19.81 -10.95
CA GLY A 47 -1.19 21.06 -11.72
C GLY A 47 -1.96 21.05 -13.05
N GLU A 48 -2.34 19.90 -13.60
CA GLU A 48 -3.28 19.84 -14.74
C GLU A 48 -4.70 20.10 -14.29
N LYS A 49 -5.17 19.45 -13.21
CA LYS A 49 -6.50 19.69 -12.62
C LYS A 49 -6.66 21.16 -12.25
N TYR A 50 -5.65 21.72 -11.57
CA TYR A 50 -5.64 23.14 -11.19
C TYR A 50 -5.81 24.06 -12.40
N ARG A 51 -5.03 23.81 -13.44
CA ARG A 51 -5.06 24.60 -14.68
C ARG A 51 -6.41 24.50 -15.39
N LEU A 52 -7.02 23.31 -15.46
CA LEU A 52 -8.34 23.13 -16.06
C LEU A 52 -9.43 23.89 -15.28
N LEU A 53 -9.33 23.93 -13.94
CA LEU A 53 -10.21 24.73 -13.10
C LEU A 53 -10.07 26.22 -13.42
N LEU A 54 -8.85 26.75 -13.47
CA LEU A 54 -8.60 28.17 -13.78
C LEU A 54 -9.04 28.57 -15.20
N GLU A 55 -8.95 27.65 -16.16
CA GLU A 55 -9.40 27.90 -17.54
C GLU A 55 -10.93 27.79 -17.70
N ALA A 56 -11.65 27.27 -16.69
CA ALA A 56 -13.10 27.13 -16.73
C ALA A 56 -13.81 28.45 -16.39
N ALA A 57 -14.62 28.95 -17.32
CA ALA A 57 -15.39 30.17 -17.13
C ALA A 57 -16.49 30.05 -16.05
N ASP A 58 -16.85 28.83 -15.67
CA ASP A 58 -17.84 28.47 -14.66
C ASP A 58 -17.23 27.84 -13.41
N ILE A 59 -15.97 28.18 -13.09
CA ILE A 59 -15.20 27.66 -11.94
C ILE A 59 -15.97 27.69 -10.61
N GLU A 60 -16.67 28.80 -10.31
CA GLU A 60 -17.47 28.97 -9.09
C GLU A 60 -18.60 27.94 -8.97
N THR A 61 -19.07 27.39 -10.09
CA THR A 61 -20.08 26.33 -10.11
C THR A 61 -19.48 24.94 -10.13
N LEU A 62 -18.27 24.78 -10.66
CA LEU A 62 -17.59 23.49 -10.79
C LEU A 62 -16.89 23.06 -9.50
N VAL A 63 -16.24 23.98 -8.78
CA VAL A 63 -15.55 23.66 -7.52
C VAL A 63 -16.49 23.01 -6.49
N PRO A 64 -17.71 23.52 -6.23
CA PRO A 64 -18.67 22.85 -5.34
C PRO A 64 -19.15 21.47 -5.80
N GLN A 65 -18.98 21.12 -7.08
CA GLN A 65 -19.39 19.82 -7.63
C GLN A 65 -18.26 18.77 -7.59
N LEU A 66 -17.02 19.19 -7.29
CA LEU A 66 -15.92 18.26 -7.14
C LEU A 66 -16.07 17.44 -5.86
N ALA A 67 -15.64 16.17 -5.93
CA ALA A 67 -15.53 15.35 -4.75
C ALA A 67 -14.52 15.99 -3.77
N PRO A 68 -14.84 16.10 -2.46
CA PRO A 68 -13.97 16.73 -1.46
C PRO A 68 -12.55 16.17 -1.43
N GLN A 69 -12.39 14.87 -1.70
CA GLN A 69 -11.09 14.20 -1.76
C GLN A 69 -10.22 14.72 -2.91
N GLU A 70 -10.83 15.07 -4.04
CA GLU A 70 -10.13 15.63 -5.19
C GLU A 70 -9.63 17.04 -4.90
N LEU A 71 -10.41 17.83 -4.15
CA LEU A 71 -9.99 19.14 -3.66
C LEU A 71 -8.89 19.01 -2.61
N TYR A 72 -9.03 18.07 -1.68
CA TYR A 72 -8.03 17.81 -0.64
C TYR A 72 -6.67 17.50 -1.26
N LEU A 73 -6.60 16.50 -2.15
CA LEU A 73 -5.38 16.12 -2.87
C LEU A 73 -4.79 17.32 -3.64
N LEU A 74 -5.63 18.09 -4.33
CA LEU A 74 -5.17 19.27 -5.06
C LEU A 74 -4.55 20.33 -4.13
N ILE A 75 -5.20 20.62 -3.00
CA ILE A 75 -4.70 21.57 -2.00
C ILE A 75 -3.39 21.07 -1.37
N ARG A 76 -3.28 19.76 -1.11
CA ARG A 76 -2.06 19.14 -0.56
C ARG A 76 -0.89 19.17 -1.54
N GLU A 77 -1.14 18.87 -2.81
CA GLU A 77 -0.12 18.86 -3.86
C GLU A 77 0.41 20.25 -4.21
N GLN A 78 -0.46 21.26 -4.27
CA GLN A 78 -0.07 22.63 -4.62
C GLN A 78 0.29 23.46 -3.39
N GLY A 79 -0.31 23.19 -2.23
CA GLY A 79 -0.24 24.03 -1.05
C GLY A 79 -1.32 25.12 -1.04
N PHE A 80 -1.72 25.56 0.16
CA PHE A 80 -2.78 26.56 0.35
C PHE A 80 -2.55 27.87 -0.40
N GLU A 81 -1.32 28.37 -0.43
CA GLU A 81 -0.96 29.64 -1.06
C GLU A 81 -1.18 29.61 -2.58
N ASP A 82 -0.88 28.49 -3.22
CA ASP A 82 -0.95 28.33 -4.67
C ASP A 82 -2.38 28.08 -5.18
N VAL A 83 -3.32 27.75 -4.29
CA VAL A 83 -4.75 27.50 -4.59
C VAL A 83 -5.70 28.47 -3.90
N ALA A 84 -5.19 29.60 -3.41
CA ALA A 84 -5.96 30.59 -2.66
C ALA A 84 -7.25 31.06 -3.39
N GLU A 85 -7.23 31.06 -4.73
CA GLU A 85 -8.39 31.44 -5.56
C GLU A 85 -9.54 30.42 -5.50
N LEU A 86 -9.25 29.16 -5.16
CA LEU A 86 -10.26 28.10 -5.03
C LEU A 86 -10.93 28.09 -3.67
N LEU A 87 -10.21 28.46 -2.61
CA LEU A 87 -10.67 28.33 -1.21
C LEU A 87 -12.02 29.03 -0.96
N PRO A 88 -12.26 30.27 -1.44
CA PRO A 88 -13.57 30.92 -1.27
C PRO A 88 -14.73 30.18 -1.93
N MET A 89 -14.46 29.40 -2.98
CA MET A 89 -15.45 28.66 -3.78
C MET A 89 -15.80 27.29 -3.18
N ILE A 90 -15.02 26.79 -2.21
CA ILE A 90 -15.28 25.52 -1.53
C ILE A 90 -16.56 25.65 -0.71
N SER A 91 -17.50 24.71 -0.87
CA SER A 91 -18.73 24.70 -0.07
C SER A 91 -18.47 24.31 1.39
N SER A 92 -19.35 24.69 2.32
CA SER A 92 -19.21 24.34 3.74
C SER A 92 -19.22 22.82 3.97
N GLU A 93 -20.01 22.08 3.19
CA GLU A 93 -20.02 20.60 3.20
C GLU A 93 -18.66 20.03 2.79
N GLN A 94 -18.04 20.59 1.75
CA GLN A 94 -16.67 20.22 1.37
C GLN A 94 -15.68 20.58 2.49
N TYR A 95 -15.79 21.76 3.12
CA TYR A 95 -14.93 22.11 4.26
C TYR A 95 -15.03 21.10 5.40
N ASN A 96 -16.24 20.68 5.81
CA ASN A 96 -16.41 19.63 6.82
C ASN A 96 -15.57 18.39 6.51
N LEU A 97 -15.63 17.91 5.26
CA LEU A 97 -14.88 16.74 4.83
C LEU A 97 -13.38 17.00 4.68
N LEU A 98 -12.95 18.21 4.36
CA LEU A 98 -11.54 18.58 4.34
C LEU A 98 -10.94 18.57 5.76
N PHE A 99 -11.69 19.05 6.75
CA PHE A 99 -11.32 18.93 8.16
C PHE A 99 -11.27 17.46 8.58
N ASP A 100 -12.26 16.65 8.19
CA ASP A 100 -12.26 15.22 8.48
C ASP A 100 -11.01 14.51 7.90
N LEU A 101 -10.59 14.85 6.69
CA LEU A 101 -9.45 14.21 6.03
C LEU A 101 -8.08 14.61 6.59
N ASP A 102 -7.92 15.84 7.10
CA ASP A 102 -6.58 16.39 7.44
C ASP A 102 -6.37 16.68 8.93
N CYS A 103 -7.45 16.82 9.72
CA CYS A 103 -7.35 17.30 11.11
C CYS A 103 -7.41 16.21 12.17
N TRP A 104 -7.49 14.93 11.80
CA TRP A 104 -7.59 13.82 12.75
C TRP A 104 -6.35 12.91 12.69
N ASP A 105 -5.76 12.63 13.85
CA ASP A 105 -4.89 11.46 14.03
C ASP A 105 -5.67 10.41 14.82
N GLN A 106 -6.14 9.39 14.08
CA GLN A 106 -7.04 8.36 14.62
C GLN A 106 -8.30 8.98 15.23
N ASP A 107 -8.43 8.94 16.55
CA ASP A 107 -9.57 9.43 17.32
C ASP A 107 -9.31 10.79 17.99
N GLN A 108 -8.17 11.42 17.71
CA GLN A 108 -7.80 12.71 18.30
C GLN A 108 -7.74 13.81 17.26
N LEU A 109 -8.25 14.99 17.64
CA LEU A 109 -8.21 16.17 16.80
C LEU A 109 -6.86 16.89 16.93
N GLU A 110 -6.17 17.05 15.81
CA GLU A 110 -4.84 17.66 15.71
C GLU A 110 -4.94 19.19 15.57
N GLY A 111 -4.61 19.90 16.65
CA GLY A 111 -4.73 21.37 16.70
C GLY A 111 -3.92 22.09 15.61
N ASP A 112 -2.70 21.68 15.32
CA ASP A 112 -1.87 22.35 14.31
C ASP A 112 -2.46 22.25 12.89
N ALA A 113 -3.11 21.13 12.57
CA ALA A 113 -3.81 20.95 11.30
C ALA A 113 -5.07 21.82 11.27
N VAL A 114 -5.88 21.80 12.33
CA VAL A 114 -7.07 22.65 12.49
C VAL A 114 -6.73 24.12 12.28
N PHE A 115 -5.68 24.61 12.95
CA PHE A 115 -5.28 26.01 12.87
C PHE A 115 -4.94 26.44 11.44
N LYS A 116 -4.24 25.61 10.66
CA LYS A 116 -3.92 25.91 9.25
C LYS A 116 -5.18 26.11 8.42
N TRP A 117 -6.18 25.24 8.59
CA TRP A 117 -7.45 25.36 7.88
C TRP A 117 -8.27 26.56 8.34
N LEU A 118 -8.29 26.87 9.64
CA LEU A 118 -8.95 28.07 10.16
C LEU A 118 -8.30 29.35 9.63
N GLN A 119 -6.98 29.38 9.51
CA GLN A 119 -6.26 30.50 8.92
C GLN A 119 -6.60 30.65 7.42
N ALA A 120 -6.57 29.55 6.67
CA ALA A 120 -6.95 29.55 5.26
C ALA A 120 -8.40 30.02 5.05
N LEU A 121 -9.33 29.62 5.92
CA LEU A 121 -10.71 30.10 5.90
C LEU A 121 -10.82 31.60 6.22
N LEU A 122 -10.04 32.08 7.19
CA LEU A 122 -10.00 33.49 7.56
C LEU A 122 -9.50 34.37 6.41
N ASP A 123 -8.52 33.89 5.65
CA ASP A 123 -7.97 34.57 4.47
C ASP A 123 -8.99 34.67 3.31
N CYS A 124 -10.06 33.86 3.33
CA CYS A 124 -11.18 33.95 2.37
C CYS A 124 -12.14 35.12 2.64
N GLY A 125 -12.04 35.77 3.80
CA GLY A 125 -12.86 36.92 4.19
C GLY A 125 -14.02 36.62 5.14
N GLU A 126 -14.53 37.67 5.80
CA GLU A 126 -15.47 37.57 6.93
C GLU A 126 -16.80 36.86 6.57
N ASP A 127 -17.36 37.14 5.39
CA ASP A 127 -18.62 36.52 4.95
C ASP A 127 -18.47 35.01 4.78
N LYS A 128 -17.32 34.56 4.25
CA LYS A 128 -17.04 33.14 4.04
C LYS A 128 -16.84 32.41 5.36
N VAL A 129 -16.13 33.03 6.30
CA VAL A 129 -15.98 32.55 7.67
C VAL A 129 -17.35 32.35 8.31
N LEU A 130 -18.21 33.37 8.29
CA LEU A 130 -19.54 33.32 8.90
C LEU A 130 -20.44 32.27 8.25
N GLN A 131 -20.38 32.12 6.93
CA GLN A 131 -21.12 31.08 6.21
C GLN A 131 -20.66 29.69 6.68
N THR A 132 -19.35 29.43 6.60
CA THR A 132 -18.79 28.10 6.83
C THR A 132 -18.96 27.69 8.29
N VAL A 133 -18.57 28.54 9.25
CA VAL A 133 -18.67 28.25 10.69
C VAL A 133 -20.11 28.01 11.14
N ARG A 134 -21.13 28.63 10.52
CA ARG A 134 -22.53 28.34 10.87
C ARG A 134 -23.02 26.97 10.40
N GLU A 135 -22.39 26.41 9.37
CA GLU A 135 -22.75 25.14 8.74
C GLU A 135 -21.82 23.99 9.15
N LEU A 136 -20.71 24.29 9.84
CA LEU A 136 -19.88 23.29 10.50
C LEU A 136 -20.62 22.70 11.71
N ASP A 137 -20.24 21.46 12.03
CA ASP A 137 -20.72 20.79 13.24
C ASP A 137 -20.33 21.58 14.51
N PHE A 138 -21.28 21.79 15.41
CA PHE A 138 -21.09 22.71 16.54
C PHE A 138 -20.11 22.14 17.55
N GLU A 139 -20.24 20.86 17.90
CA GLU A 139 -19.35 20.12 18.79
C GLU A 139 -17.91 20.11 18.24
N MET A 140 -17.75 19.89 16.94
CA MET A 140 -16.46 20.00 16.25
C MET A 140 -15.86 21.42 16.40
N LEU A 141 -16.63 22.48 16.21
CA LEU A 141 -16.15 23.86 16.38
C LEU A 141 -15.72 24.17 17.82
N VAL A 142 -16.47 23.68 18.80
CA VAL A 142 -16.11 23.82 20.21
C VAL A 142 -14.78 23.12 20.46
N LEU A 143 -14.62 21.89 19.95
CA LEU A 143 -13.39 21.12 20.08
C LEU A 143 -12.20 21.80 19.39
N MET A 144 -12.37 22.30 18.17
CA MET A 144 -11.35 23.07 17.43
C MET A 144 -10.84 24.25 18.25
N LEU A 145 -11.72 25.03 18.87
CA LEU A 145 -11.31 26.15 19.72
C LEU A 145 -10.64 25.69 21.01
N LYS A 146 -11.16 24.62 21.65
CA LYS A 146 -10.57 24.03 22.85
C LYS A 146 -9.12 23.57 22.65
N LYS A 147 -8.74 23.14 21.44
CA LYS A 147 -7.33 22.80 21.13
C LYS A 147 -6.38 24.00 21.15
N HIS A 148 -6.90 25.22 21.18
CA HIS A 148 -6.10 26.43 21.03
C HIS A 148 -6.23 27.43 22.16
N LEU A 149 -7.34 27.41 22.89
CA LEU A 149 -7.58 28.37 23.96
C LEU A 149 -8.42 27.78 25.09
N ASN A 150 -8.32 28.44 26.24
CA ASN A 150 -9.18 28.23 27.38
C ASN A 150 -9.91 29.52 27.75
N VAL A 151 -11.12 29.39 28.29
CA VAL A 151 -11.96 30.52 28.73
C VAL A 151 -11.86 30.62 30.26
N ILE A 152 -11.08 31.57 30.75
CA ILE A 152 -10.82 31.74 32.20
C ILE A 152 -12.06 32.32 32.90
N ALA A 153 -12.69 33.32 32.29
CA ALA A 153 -13.81 34.05 32.86
C ALA A 153 -14.78 34.51 31.76
N GLY A 154 -16.04 34.66 32.14
CA GLY A 154 -17.10 35.22 31.29
C GLY A 154 -17.76 36.44 31.95
N PRO A 155 -18.78 37.01 31.30
CA PRO A 155 -19.35 38.31 31.70
C PRO A 155 -19.86 38.36 33.16
N GLY A 156 -20.31 37.22 33.71
CA GLY A 156 -20.83 37.10 35.07
C GLY A 156 -19.77 37.08 36.18
N ASP A 157 -18.50 36.82 35.85
CA ASP A 157 -17.43 36.67 36.84
C ASP A 157 -16.79 38.01 37.24
N PHE A 158 -16.94 39.03 36.39
CA PHE A 158 -16.45 40.38 36.65
C PHE A 158 -17.39 41.08 37.65
N VAL A 159 -16.83 41.70 38.69
CA VAL A 159 -17.59 42.34 39.77
C VAL A 159 -17.77 43.84 39.53
N GLY A 160 -16.78 44.50 38.90
CA GLY A 160 -16.82 45.93 38.60
C GLY A 160 -17.49 46.25 37.27
N ASP A 161 -18.27 47.34 37.22
CA ASP A 161 -18.89 47.81 35.97
C ASP A 161 -17.85 48.26 34.93
N ASP A 162 -16.77 48.92 35.36
CA ASP A 162 -15.68 49.33 34.47
C ASP A 162 -14.94 48.12 33.88
N GLU A 163 -14.64 47.11 34.70
CA GLU A 163 -14.01 45.86 34.27
C GLU A 163 -14.87 45.11 33.24
N ARG A 164 -16.19 45.09 33.44
CA ARG A 164 -17.14 44.50 32.48
C ARG A 164 -17.14 45.23 31.14
N VAL A 165 -17.14 46.56 31.16
CA VAL A 165 -17.11 47.37 29.93
C VAL A 165 -15.79 47.15 29.17
N GLU A 166 -14.67 47.09 29.88
CA GLU A 166 -13.36 46.79 29.29
C GLU A 166 -13.29 45.37 28.70
N ALA A 167 -13.83 44.37 29.40
CA ALA A 167 -13.90 42.99 28.90
C ALA A 167 -14.80 42.88 27.67
N GLN A 168 -15.95 43.59 27.66
CA GLN A 168 -16.88 43.62 26.52
C GLN A 168 -16.22 44.19 25.26
N ALA A 169 -15.39 45.21 25.41
CA ALA A 169 -14.70 45.87 24.30
C ALA A 169 -13.54 45.04 23.70
N ARG A 170 -13.02 44.06 24.45
CA ARG A 170 -11.87 43.24 24.04
C ARG A 170 -12.30 41.96 23.32
N ASP A 171 -12.90 41.04 24.07
CA ASP A 171 -13.22 39.68 23.62
C ASP A 171 -14.72 39.38 23.82
N GLY A 172 -15.57 40.40 23.63
CA GLY A 172 -17.02 40.26 23.76
C GLY A 172 -17.50 39.95 25.19
N GLY A 173 -16.68 40.23 26.21
CA GLY A 173 -17.01 40.06 27.63
C GLY A 173 -16.34 38.85 28.28
N TYR A 174 -15.41 38.19 27.59
CA TYR A 174 -14.70 37.00 28.06
C TYR A 174 -13.22 37.28 28.33
N GLN A 175 -12.60 36.45 29.18
CA GLN A 175 -11.15 36.41 29.37
C GLN A 175 -10.62 35.11 28.76
N LEU A 176 -9.88 35.24 27.67
CA LEU A 176 -9.33 34.11 26.90
C LEU A 176 -7.85 33.93 27.18
N ASP A 177 -7.42 32.68 27.32
CA ASP A 177 -6.02 32.27 27.43
C ASP A 177 -5.66 31.39 26.25
N TYR A 178 -4.78 31.88 25.38
CA TYR A 178 -4.34 31.17 24.19
C TYR A 178 -3.11 30.33 24.53
N PHE A 179 -3.11 29.05 24.16
CA PHE A 179 -1.99 28.16 24.47
C PHE A 179 -0.71 28.53 23.70
N ASP A 180 -0.88 29.15 22.52
CA ASP A 180 0.20 29.56 21.65
C ASP A 180 0.05 31.04 21.27
N SER A 181 1.07 31.83 21.64
CA SER A 181 1.08 33.26 21.38
C SER A 181 1.11 33.61 19.88
N GLU A 182 1.70 32.76 19.04
CA GLU A 182 1.79 33.02 17.59
C GLU A 182 0.42 32.85 16.92
N LYS A 183 -0.40 31.93 17.44
CA LYS A 183 -1.76 31.62 16.95
C LYS A 183 -2.83 32.56 17.50
N SER A 184 -2.54 33.26 18.60
CA SER A 184 -3.50 34.11 19.31
C SER A 184 -4.15 35.17 18.43
N LYS A 185 -3.40 35.85 17.57
CA LYS A 185 -3.91 36.96 16.75
C LYS A 185 -4.89 36.49 15.66
N PRO A 186 -4.60 35.47 14.84
CA PRO A 186 -5.57 34.91 13.90
C PRO A 186 -6.83 34.37 14.59
N LEU A 187 -6.69 33.67 15.74
CA LEU A 187 -7.84 33.18 16.49
C LEU A 187 -8.69 34.31 17.06
N ALA A 188 -8.09 35.36 17.62
CA ALA A 188 -8.80 36.55 18.07
C ALA A 188 -9.53 37.26 16.91
N GLN A 189 -8.93 37.28 15.71
CA GLN A 189 -9.56 37.82 14.52
C GLN A 189 -10.79 36.98 14.12
N LEU A 190 -10.67 35.66 14.08
CA LEU A 190 -11.78 34.73 13.84
C LEU A 190 -12.94 34.98 14.82
N LEU A 191 -12.64 34.99 16.12
CA LEU A 191 -13.62 35.28 17.17
C LEU A 191 -14.25 36.66 17.03
N GLY A 192 -13.46 37.66 16.64
CA GLY A 192 -13.94 39.02 16.36
C GLY A 192 -14.92 39.08 15.18
N VAL A 193 -14.70 38.28 14.13
CA VAL A 193 -15.64 38.14 13.00
C VAL A 193 -16.96 37.54 13.49
N LEU A 194 -16.90 36.46 14.27
CA LEU A 194 -18.10 35.82 14.84
C LEU A 194 -18.88 36.79 15.74
N TYR A 195 -18.20 37.51 16.63
CA TYR A 195 -18.84 38.48 17.52
C TYR A 195 -19.53 39.62 16.77
N ARG A 196 -18.95 40.13 15.67
CA ARG A 196 -19.58 41.19 14.87
C ARG A 196 -20.73 40.68 14.01
N GLY A 197 -20.60 39.48 13.45
CA GLY A 197 -21.58 38.91 12.53
C GLY A 197 -22.75 38.20 13.21
N ASP A 198 -22.53 37.64 14.41
CA ASP A 198 -23.51 36.84 15.15
C ASP A 198 -23.17 36.71 16.65
N GLN A 199 -23.63 37.69 17.44
CA GLN A 199 -23.33 37.72 18.88
C GLN A 199 -23.90 36.53 19.66
N ASP A 200 -25.06 36.01 19.24
CA ASP A 200 -25.71 34.90 19.93
C ASP A 200 -24.99 33.58 19.65
N PHE A 201 -24.60 33.33 18.39
CA PHE A 201 -23.77 32.18 18.04
C PHE A 201 -22.41 32.24 18.73
N PHE A 202 -21.73 33.40 18.68
CA PHE A 202 -20.45 33.60 19.37
C PHE A 202 -20.54 33.29 20.87
N ARG A 203 -21.57 33.83 21.55
CA ARG A 203 -21.78 33.60 22.99
C ARG A 203 -22.02 32.12 23.28
N GLY A 204 -22.86 31.45 22.47
CA GLY A 204 -23.10 30.02 22.61
C GLY A 204 -21.82 29.20 22.48
N LEU A 205 -21.02 29.49 21.45
CA LEU A 205 -19.77 28.80 21.17
C LEU A 205 -18.74 28.98 22.31
N ILE A 206 -18.51 30.21 22.77
CA ILE A 206 -17.53 30.46 23.84
C ILE A 206 -17.98 29.88 25.19
N GLU A 207 -19.27 29.91 25.52
CA GLU A 207 -19.77 29.23 26.72
C GLU A 207 -19.61 27.70 26.63
N ALA A 208 -19.84 27.09 25.46
CA ALA A 208 -19.60 25.67 25.26
C ALA A 208 -18.10 25.32 25.41
N VAL A 209 -17.20 26.13 24.83
CA VAL A 209 -15.75 26.01 25.04
C VAL A 209 -15.41 26.08 26.53
N ARG A 210 -16.06 26.97 27.29
CA ARG A 210 -15.84 27.13 28.74
C ARG A 210 -16.30 25.93 29.57
N TRP A 211 -17.48 25.37 29.29
CA TRP A 211 -18.15 24.45 30.21
C TRP A 211 -18.12 22.98 29.81
N GLU A 212 -18.04 22.68 28.53
CA GLU A 212 -18.12 21.29 28.06
C GLU A 212 -16.82 20.53 28.30
N GLN A 213 -16.91 19.21 28.46
CA GLN A 213 -15.74 18.38 28.69
C GLN A 213 -15.13 17.94 27.37
N GLU A 214 -13.81 18.15 27.20
CA GLU A 214 -13.09 17.82 25.97
C GLU A 214 -13.25 16.35 25.55
N ALA A 215 -13.09 15.40 26.48
CA ALA A 215 -13.21 13.97 26.15
C ALA A 215 -14.60 13.56 25.63
N GLN A 216 -15.67 14.24 26.07
CA GLN A 216 -17.01 13.98 25.54
C GLN A 216 -17.15 14.55 24.13
N LEU A 217 -16.64 15.77 23.92
CA LEU A 217 -16.64 16.42 22.62
C LEU A 217 -15.82 15.66 21.57
N GLU A 218 -14.66 15.11 21.95
CA GLU A 218 -13.85 14.28 21.06
C GLU A 218 -14.62 13.06 20.57
N GLU A 219 -15.28 12.32 21.47
CA GLU A 219 -16.09 11.15 21.08
C GLU A 219 -17.25 11.55 20.15
N ASP A 220 -18.01 12.58 20.51
CA ASP A 220 -19.18 13.02 19.73
C ASP A 220 -18.76 13.51 18.32
N ALA A 221 -17.70 14.34 18.25
CA ALA A 221 -17.14 14.81 16.99
C ALA A 221 -16.55 13.66 16.16
N TYR A 222 -15.91 12.69 16.80
CA TYR A 222 -15.32 11.52 16.13
C TYR A 222 -16.40 10.63 15.50
N GLN A 223 -17.52 10.39 16.18
CA GLN A 223 -18.63 9.61 15.62
C GLN A 223 -19.22 10.27 14.37
N LEU A 224 -19.38 11.60 14.39
CA LEU A 224 -19.85 12.36 13.23
C LEU A 224 -18.83 12.38 12.09
N HIS A 225 -17.55 12.52 12.41
CA HIS A 225 -16.44 12.39 11.48
C HIS A 225 -16.47 11.02 10.77
N CYS A 226 -16.59 9.92 11.53
CA CYS A 226 -16.72 8.58 10.96
C CYS A 226 -17.95 8.46 10.05
N GLY A 227 -19.10 8.98 10.47
CA GLY A 227 -20.33 8.95 9.66
C GLY A 227 -20.18 9.69 8.32
N ARG A 228 -19.58 10.89 8.32
CA ARG A 228 -19.34 11.67 7.10
C ARG A 228 -18.34 11.00 6.16
N LEU A 229 -17.29 10.40 6.71
CA LEU A 229 -16.35 9.60 5.95
C LEU A 229 -17.03 8.37 5.32
N GLU A 230 -17.88 7.67 6.07
CA GLU A 230 -18.64 6.52 5.59
C GLU A 230 -19.57 6.88 4.42
N ASP A 231 -20.27 8.02 4.51
CA ASP A 231 -21.11 8.56 3.43
C ASP A 231 -20.30 8.85 2.15
N CYS A 232 -19.02 9.17 2.31
CA CYS A 232 -18.06 9.34 1.22
C CYS A 232 -17.41 8.04 0.75
N GLY A 233 -17.78 6.90 1.33
CA GLY A 233 -17.23 5.60 1.02
C GLY A 233 -15.88 5.30 1.67
N PHE A 234 -15.54 5.99 2.76
CA PHE A 234 -14.40 5.69 3.63
C PHE A 234 -14.90 4.95 4.88
N PRO A 235 -14.85 3.61 4.89
CA PRO A 235 -15.28 2.86 6.06
C PRO A 235 -14.33 3.06 7.23
N ASP A 236 -14.82 2.86 8.45
CA ASP A 236 -13.97 2.90 9.64
C ASP A 236 -12.76 1.94 9.51
N PRO A 237 -11.58 2.29 10.07
CA PRO A 237 -10.37 1.50 9.92
C PRO A 237 -10.48 0.05 10.42
N GLN A 238 -11.36 -0.25 11.38
CA GLN A 238 -11.52 -1.60 11.92
C GLN A 238 -12.36 -2.47 10.97
N THR A 239 -13.46 -1.95 10.45
CA THR A 239 -14.26 -2.59 9.40
C THR A 239 -13.44 -2.76 8.12
N ALA A 240 -12.57 -1.81 7.81
CA ALA A 240 -11.69 -1.87 6.66
C ALA A 240 -10.76 -3.10 6.69
N GLN A 241 -10.30 -3.53 7.86
CA GLN A 241 -9.45 -4.74 8.01
C GLN A 241 -10.10 -6.02 7.46
N ARG A 242 -11.44 -6.06 7.34
CA ARG A 242 -12.17 -7.21 6.78
C ARG A 242 -11.80 -7.50 5.32
N ILE A 243 -11.20 -6.53 4.62
CA ILE A 243 -10.65 -6.73 3.27
C ILE A 243 -9.59 -7.85 3.22
N TYR A 244 -8.92 -8.13 4.34
CA TYR A 244 -7.92 -9.20 4.46
C TYR A 244 -8.47 -10.53 4.96
N ALA A 245 -9.80 -10.64 5.11
CA ALA A 245 -10.40 -11.94 5.42
C ALA A 245 -10.21 -12.89 4.23
N LEU A 246 -9.58 -14.04 4.46
CA LEU A 246 -9.35 -15.02 3.39
C LEU A 246 -10.67 -15.46 2.76
N LEU A 247 -10.64 -15.74 1.45
CA LEU A 247 -11.75 -16.25 0.67
C LEU A 247 -11.19 -17.16 -0.43
N THR A 248 -11.60 -18.43 -0.43
CA THR A 248 -11.20 -19.38 -1.46
C THR A 248 -12.13 -19.31 -2.68
N VAL A 249 -11.69 -19.85 -3.81
CA VAL A 249 -12.49 -19.97 -5.03
C VAL A 249 -13.81 -20.72 -4.76
N ASP A 250 -13.76 -21.86 -4.06
CA ASP A 250 -14.95 -22.63 -3.69
C ASP A 250 -15.97 -21.82 -2.87
N GLN A 251 -15.49 -20.90 -2.00
CA GLN A 251 -16.35 -20.06 -1.18
C GLN A 251 -16.97 -18.90 -1.97
N LEU A 252 -16.32 -18.45 -3.05
CA LEU A 252 -16.82 -17.38 -3.92
C LEU A 252 -18.10 -17.81 -4.65
N GLU A 253 -18.21 -19.09 -5.00
CA GLU A 253 -19.37 -19.66 -5.71
C GLU A 253 -20.61 -19.84 -4.83
N ALA A 254 -20.51 -19.59 -3.53
CA ALA A 254 -21.64 -19.70 -2.61
C ALA A 254 -22.76 -18.70 -2.96
N PRO A 255 -24.05 -19.07 -2.84
CA PRO A 255 -25.18 -18.22 -3.24
C PRO A 255 -25.20 -16.85 -2.55
N GLU A 256 -24.77 -16.81 -1.29
CA GLU A 256 -24.69 -15.59 -0.46
C GLU A 256 -23.60 -14.60 -0.92
N LYS A 257 -22.69 -15.05 -1.80
CA LYS A 257 -21.56 -14.27 -2.32
C LYS A 257 -21.76 -13.78 -3.76
N VAL A 258 -22.87 -14.19 -4.38
CA VAL A 258 -23.31 -13.68 -5.68
C VAL A 258 -23.79 -12.24 -5.52
N LYS A 259 -23.39 -11.39 -6.46
CA LYS A 259 -23.76 -9.98 -6.45
C LYS A 259 -25.26 -9.83 -6.59
N THR A 260 -25.89 -9.21 -5.60
CA THR A 260 -27.28 -8.79 -5.71
C THR A 260 -27.29 -7.40 -6.38
N PRO A 261 -28.00 -7.21 -7.50
CA PRO A 261 -28.04 -5.92 -8.19
C PRO A 261 -28.56 -4.85 -7.24
N PHE A 262 -27.72 -3.86 -6.93
CA PHE A 262 -28.16 -2.70 -6.16
C PHE A 262 -29.02 -1.83 -7.08
N ALA A 263 -30.26 -1.53 -6.68
CA ALA A 263 -31.04 -0.51 -7.35
C ALA A 263 -30.37 0.83 -7.03
N THR A 264 -29.73 1.45 -8.03
CA THR A 264 -29.08 2.76 -7.89
C THR A 264 -30.08 3.75 -7.30
N GLY A 265 -29.91 4.10 -6.02
CA GLY A 265 -30.58 5.23 -5.42
C GLY A 265 -30.21 6.50 -6.18
N ARG A 266 -31.17 7.41 -6.35
CA ARG A 266 -30.95 8.73 -6.97
C ARG A 266 -30.16 9.63 -6.01
N GLY A 267 -28.92 9.25 -5.69
CA GLY A 267 -27.96 10.05 -4.95
C GLY A 267 -26.76 10.28 -5.86
N ARG A 268 -26.59 11.53 -6.29
CA ARG A 268 -25.68 11.98 -7.35
C ARG A 268 -24.34 12.44 -6.76
N VAL A 269 -23.74 11.67 -5.84
CA VAL A 269 -22.35 11.94 -5.45
C VAL A 269 -21.48 11.43 -6.59
N PRO A 270 -20.74 12.29 -7.30
CA PRO A 270 -19.83 11.85 -8.36
C PRO A 270 -18.79 10.92 -7.73
N SER A 271 -18.64 9.73 -8.30
CA SER A 271 -17.50 8.86 -7.94
C SER A 271 -16.22 9.62 -8.29
N PRO A 272 -15.28 9.83 -7.35
CA PRO A 272 -14.04 10.54 -7.65
C PRO A 272 -13.31 9.83 -8.81
N GLY A 273 -13.31 10.48 -9.98
CA GLY A 273 -12.77 9.92 -11.22
C GLY A 273 -11.26 9.71 -11.12
N PHE A 274 -10.62 10.50 -10.26
CA PHE A 274 -9.20 10.43 -9.96
C PHE A 274 -8.74 9.02 -9.55
N PHE A 275 -9.43 8.32 -8.64
CA PHE A 275 -8.95 7.00 -8.16
C PHE A 275 -8.89 5.96 -9.29
N LEU A 276 -9.80 6.06 -10.25
CA LEU A 276 -9.81 5.18 -11.42
C LEU A 276 -8.71 5.56 -12.43
N ALA A 277 -8.32 6.84 -12.47
CA ALA A 277 -7.24 7.35 -13.33
C ALA A 277 -5.84 7.26 -12.70
N ALA A 278 -5.76 7.19 -11.38
CA ALA A 278 -4.51 7.24 -10.62
C ALA A 278 -3.63 6.00 -10.82
N ALA A 279 -4.25 4.83 -11.00
CA ALA A 279 -3.55 3.61 -11.31
C ALA A 279 -3.84 3.17 -12.74
N ARG A 280 -2.82 2.63 -13.42
CA ARG A 280 -3.00 1.99 -14.73
C ARG A 280 -3.25 0.52 -14.52
N PRO A 281 -4.42 -0.03 -14.92
CA PRO A 281 -4.59 -1.46 -14.92
C PRO A 281 -3.63 -2.08 -15.93
N LEU A 282 -3.13 -3.27 -15.62
CA LEU A 282 -2.26 -4.05 -16.48
C LEU A 282 -2.90 -5.42 -16.74
N ASP A 283 -2.32 -6.16 -17.68
CA ASP A 283 -2.64 -7.56 -17.96
C ASP A 283 -4.14 -7.77 -18.24
N LEU A 284 -4.72 -8.89 -17.79
CA LEU A 284 -6.12 -9.25 -18.06
C LEU A 284 -7.10 -8.19 -17.53
N LEU A 285 -6.82 -7.60 -16.36
CA LEU A 285 -7.66 -6.55 -15.80
C LEU A 285 -7.74 -5.34 -16.74
N ALA A 286 -6.65 -4.95 -17.40
CA ALA A 286 -6.65 -3.85 -18.36
C ALA A 286 -7.62 -4.11 -19.51
N GLU A 287 -7.61 -5.32 -20.08
CA GLU A 287 -8.52 -5.71 -21.16
C GLU A 287 -9.98 -5.73 -20.70
N VAL A 288 -10.24 -6.25 -19.50
CA VAL A 288 -11.58 -6.29 -18.89
C VAL A 288 -12.13 -4.88 -18.66
N LEU A 289 -11.30 -3.97 -18.13
CA LEU A 289 -11.70 -2.58 -17.86
C LEU A 289 -11.83 -1.74 -19.14
N ALA A 290 -10.98 -1.98 -20.15
CA ALA A 290 -11.04 -1.29 -21.44
C ALA A 290 -12.35 -1.56 -22.20
N ALA A 291 -12.97 -2.72 -21.97
CA ALA A 291 -14.30 -3.04 -22.52
C ALA A 291 -15.45 -2.26 -21.85
N GLY A 292 -15.16 -1.43 -20.85
CA GLY A 292 -16.10 -0.64 -20.09
C GLY A 292 -16.72 -1.41 -18.93
N ILE A 293 -16.86 -0.71 -17.80
CA ILE A 293 -17.50 -1.21 -16.58
C ILE A 293 -18.80 -0.46 -16.29
N SER A 294 -19.71 -1.12 -15.57
CA SER A 294 -20.92 -0.48 -15.08
C SER A 294 -20.61 0.59 -14.03
N GLU A 295 -21.51 1.56 -13.85
CA GLU A 295 -21.38 2.57 -12.79
C GLU A 295 -21.34 1.94 -11.39
N ALA A 296 -22.12 0.88 -11.16
CA ALA A 296 -22.11 0.14 -9.91
C ALA A 296 -20.73 -0.49 -9.62
N THR A 297 -20.11 -1.11 -10.63
CA THR A 297 -18.76 -1.68 -10.51
C THR A 297 -17.72 -0.58 -10.27
N ALA A 298 -17.85 0.58 -10.92
CA ALA A 298 -16.95 1.71 -10.69
C ALA A 298 -17.02 2.21 -9.24
N ARG A 299 -18.23 2.32 -8.68
CA ARG A 299 -18.43 2.69 -7.26
C ARG A 299 -17.85 1.63 -6.31
N GLU A 300 -18.05 0.34 -6.61
CA GLU A 300 -17.46 -0.75 -5.82
C GLU A 300 -15.92 -0.71 -5.84
N LEU A 301 -15.31 -0.39 -6.98
CA LEU A 301 -13.87 -0.20 -7.10
C LEU A 301 -13.38 0.95 -6.25
N VAL A 302 -14.02 2.13 -6.32
CA VAL A 302 -13.62 3.28 -5.50
C VAL A 302 -13.79 2.99 -4.02
N TYR A 303 -14.92 2.39 -3.61
CA TYR A 303 -15.12 1.97 -2.22
C TYR A 303 -14.04 0.98 -1.77
N LEU A 304 -13.65 0.03 -2.61
CA LEU A 304 -12.59 -0.92 -2.30
C LEU A 304 -11.21 -0.25 -2.15
N ILE A 305 -10.89 0.73 -2.99
CA ILE A 305 -9.66 1.52 -2.89
C ILE A 305 -9.65 2.31 -1.58
N ASN A 306 -10.74 3.02 -1.26
CA ASN A 306 -10.90 3.74 0.01
C ASN A 306 -10.77 2.79 1.20
N LYS A 307 -11.42 1.63 1.15
CA LYS A 307 -11.33 0.60 2.18
C LYS A 307 -9.91 0.09 2.36
N LEU A 308 -9.15 -0.13 1.28
CA LEU A 308 -7.73 -0.50 1.38
C LEU A 308 -6.90 0.62 2.02
N MET A 309 -7.12 1.87 1.61
CA MET A 309 -6.42 3.03 2.20
C MET A 309 -6.68 3.13 3.70
N MET A 310 -7.92 2.94 4.15
CA MET A 310 -8.26 2.92 5.58
C MET A 310 -7.64 1.72 6.30
N ALA A 311 -7.58 0.55 5.67
CA ALA A 311 -7.00 -0.65 6.25
C ALA A 311 -5.46 -0.57 6.42
N GLU A 312 -4.78 0.08 5.48
CA GLU A 312 -3.33 0.28 5.48
C GLU A 312 -2.88 1.62 6.07
N ARG A 313 -3.84 2.44 6.55
CA ARG A 313 -3.59 3.79 7.09
C ARG A 313 -2.81 4.68 6.13
N VAL A 314 -3.21 4.66 4.86
CA VAL A 314 -2.64 5.50 3.81
C VAL A 314 -3.02 6.95 4.06
N ASP A 315 -2.03 7.84 3.94
CA ASP A 315 -2.27 9.28 3.90
C ASP A 315 -2.97 9.64 2.59
N VAL A 316 -4.25 10.02 2.67
CA VAL A 316 -5.08 10.39 1.51
C VAL A 316 -4.58 11.70 0.89
N GLY A 317 -3.74 12.47 1.58
CA GLY A 317 -3.11 13.69 1.09
C GLY A 317 -1.81 13.44 0.31
N GLU A 318 -1.33 12.20 0.23
CA GLU A 318 -0.12 11.82 -0.50
C GLU A 318 -0.47 11.05 -1.80
N PRO A 319 -0.39 11.71 -2.98
CA PRO A 319 -0.82 11.11 -4.24
C PRO A 319 -0.11 9.80 -4.58
N GLN A 320 1.18 9.67 -4.23
CA GLN A 320 1.92 8.45 -4.53
C GLN A 320 1.44 7.26 -3.67
N GLN A 321 1.02 7.51 -2.42
CA GLN A 321 0.46 6.46 -1.58
C GLN A 321 -0.95 6.08 -2.05
N VAL A 322 -1.77 7.05 -2.43
CA VAL A 322 -3.10 6.82 -3.03
C VAL A 322 -2.98 5.98 -4.31
N GLN A 323 -2.05 6.34 -5.19
CA GLN A 323 -1.75 5.55 -6.38
C GLN A 323 -1.32 4.12 -6.02
N GLY A 324 -0.42 3.97 -5.05
CA GLY A 324 0.04 2.66 -4.59
C GLY A 324 -1.08 1.76 -4.04
N ALA A 325 -2.05 2.35 -3.34
CA ALA A 325 -3.24 1.64 -2.87
C ALA A 325 -4.12 1.18 -4.05
N ALA A 326 -4.41 2.06 -5.00
CA ALA A 326 -5.18 1.72 -6.20
C ALA A 326 -4.50 0.62 -7.04
N GLU A 327 -3.18 0.72 -7.25
CA GLU A 327 -2.39 -0.31 -7.93
C GLU A 327 -2.43 -1.65 -7.20
N SER A 328 -2.41 -1.64 -5.87
CA SER A 328 -2.51 -2.86 -5.07
C SER A 328 -3.86 -3.54 -5.24
N VAL A 329 -4.96 -2.77 -5.23
CA VAL A 329 -6.30 -3.30 -5.57
C VAL A 329 -6.30 -3.95 -6.94
N TYR A 330 -5.78 -3.25 -7.95
CA TYR A 330 -5.76 -3.76 -9.32
C TYR A 330 -4.93 -5.03 -9.47
N ARG A 331 -3.79 -5.13 -8.80
CA ARG A 331 -2.96 -6.35 -8.82
C ARG A 331 -3.70 -7.56 -8.24
N TYR A 332 -4.31 -7.42 -7.06
CA TYR A 332 -5.07 -8.54 -6.48
C TYR A 332 -6.30 -8.91 -7.30
N LEU A 333 -6.97 -7.93 -7.91
CA LEU A 333 -8.05 -8.21 -8.85
C LEU A 333 -7.55 -8.95 -10.09
N ASN A 334 -6.40 -8.55 -10.64
CA ASN A 334 -5.81 -9.25 -11.78
C ASN A 334 -5.46 -10.70 -11.44
N LEU A 335 -4.82 -10.96 -10.29
CA LEU A 335 -4.52 -12.31 -9.81
C LEU A 335 -5.78 -13.18 -9.71
N ALA A 336 -6.86 -12.63 -9.15
CA ALA A 336 -8.13 -13.34 -9.02
C ALA A 336 -8.77 -13.64 -10.38
N LEU A 337 -8.74 -12.69 -11.30
CA LEU A 337 -9.29 -12.87 -12.64
C LEU A 337 -8.49 -13.88 -13.45
N GLU A 338 -7.16 -13.85 -13.40
CA GLU A 338 -6.32 -14.84 -14.07
C GLU A 338 -6.55 -16.26 -13.52
N GLU A 339 -6.73 -16.41 -12.21
CA GLU A 339 -7.03 -17.70 -11.60
C GLU A 339 -8.41 -18.25 -12.03
N LEU A 340 -9.43 -17.39 -12.12
CA LEU A 340 -10.81 -17.78 -12.39
C LEU A 340 -11.16 -17.86 -13.88
N ALA A 341 -10.52 -17.05 -14.72
CA ALA A 341 -10.82 -16.92 -16.14
C ALA A 341 -9.67 -17.34 -17.06
N GLY A 342 -8.46 -17.57 -16.53
CA GLY A 342 -7.28 -17.79 -17.36
C GLY A 342 -6.95 -16.54 -18.17
N GLU A 343 -6.87 -16.67 -19.50
CA GLU A 343 -6.61 -15.58 -20.44
C GLU A 343 -7.90 -15.04 -21.12
N ASP A 344 -9.08 -15.49 -20.67
CA ASP A 344 -10.37 -15.12 -21.30
C ASP A 344 -10.95 -13.81 -20.71
N ALA A 345 -10.76 -12.71 -21.45
CA ALA A 345 -11.30 -11.40 -21.09
C ALA A 345 -12.84 -11.35 -21.03
N LEU A 346 -13.57 -12.14 -21.83
CA LEU A 346 -15.04 -12.17 -21.76
C LEU A 346 -15.48 -12.79 -20.45
N ARG A 347 -14.86 -13.90 -20.07
CA ARG A 347 -15.12 -14.54 -18.77
C ARG A 347 -14.75 -13.64 -17.61
N GLY A 348 -13.62 -12.92 -17.70
CA GLY A 348 -13.22 -11.92 -16.70
C GLY A 348 -14.28 -10.83 -16.50
N ARG A 349 -14.91 -10.35 -17.57
CA ARG A 349 -16.03 -9.39 -17.49
C ARG A 349 -17.27 -9.96 -16.83
N GLU A 350 -17.61 -11.22 -17.10
CA GLU A 350 -18.73 -11.89 -16.44
C GLU A 350 -18.51 -11.96 -14.93
N LEU A 351 -17.29 -12.31 -14.50
CA LEU A 351 -16.92 -12.39 -13.08
C LEU A 351 -17.02 -11.03 -12.38
N LEU A 352 -16.49 -9.97 -13.01
CA LEU A 352 -16.52 -8.61 -12.44
C LEU A 352 -17.96 -8.06 -12.32
N ASN A 353 -18.88 -8.50 -13.19
CA ASN A 353 -20.28 -8.11 -13.13
C ASN A 353 -21.12 -9.02 -12.21
N GLY A 354 -20.74 -10.29 -12.06
CA GLY A 354 -21.46 -11.29 -11.28
C GLY A 354 -21.08 -11.37 -9.80
N HIS A 355 -19.90 -10.86 -9.42
CA HIS A 355 -19.40 -10.86 -8.05
C HIS A 355 -19.06 -9.45 -7.55
N TYR A 356 -19.12 -9.26 -6.24
CA TYR A 356 -18.62 -8.04 -5.59
C TYR A 356 -17.11 -7.94 -5.78
N VAL A 357 -16.62 -6.77 -6.16
CA VAL A 357 -15.19 -6.53 -6.43
C VAL A 357 -14.33 -6.86 -5.20
N GLU A 358 -14.81 -6.57 -3.99
CA GLU A 358 -14.12 -6.95 -2.73
C GLU A 358 -13.91 -8.46 -2.61
N HIS A 359 -14.86 -9.29 -3.06
CA HIS A 359 -14.71 -10.74 -2.99
C HIS A 359 -13.63 -11.23 -3.96
N LEU A 360 -13.58 -10.69 -5.18
CA LEU A 360 -12.52 -11.00 -6.14
C LEU A 360 -11.15 -10.59 -5.59
N PHE A 361 -11.04 -9.38 -5.03
CA PHE A 361 -9.81 -8.93 -4.36
C PHE A 361 -9.35 -9.91 -3.28
N ARG A 362 -10.28 -10.38 -2.43
CA ARG A 362 -9.99 -11.32 -1.35
C ARG A 362 -9.50 -12.67 -1.85
N VAL A 363 -10.00 -13.15 -2.99
CA VAL A 363 -9.48 -14.36 -3.65
C VAL A 363 -8.03 -14.14 -4.08
N GLY A 364 -7.75 -13.05 -4.80
CA GLY A 364 -6.37 -12.73 -5.22
C GLY A 364 -5.41 -12.57 -4.05
N PHE A 365 -5.85 -11.92 -2.96
CA PHE A 365 -5.09 -11.82 -1.72
C PHE A 365 -4.87 -13.19 -1.05
N THR A 366 -5.85 -14.09 -1.10
CA THR A 366 -5.72 -15.43 -0.53
C THR A 366 -4.62 -16.24 -1.22
N LEU A 367 -4.47 -16.11 -2.54
CA LEU A 367 -3.41 -16.78 -3.30
C LEU A 367 -2.00 -16.39 -2.80
N THR A 368 -1.75 -15.11 -2.53
CA THR A 368 -0.43 -14.68 -1.99
C THR A 368 -0.22 -15.15 -0.55
N GLN A 369 -1.28 -15.21 0.25
CA GLN A 369 -1.22 -15.66 1.64
C GLN A 369 -0.91 -17.15 1.77
N GLU A 370 -1.29 -17.98 0.79
CA GLU A 370 -0.91 -19.38 0.76
C GLU A 370 0.62 -19.55 0.61
N LEU A 371 1.25 -18.73 -0.24
CA LEU A 371 2.71 -18.69 -0.38
C LEU A 371 3.37 -18.27 0.93
N ARG A 372 2.84 -17.23 1.59
CA ARG A 372 3.34 -16.78 2.90
C ARG A 372 3.27 -17.89 3.95
N ARG A 373 2.17 -18.65 4.01
CA ARG A 373 2.02 -19.78 4.94
C ARG A 373 3.10 -20.85 4.69
N ARG A 374 3.35 -21.20 3.42
CA ARG A 374 4.41 -22.15 3.03
C ARG A 374 5.80 -21.61 3.39
N ALA A 375 6.06 -20.34 3.10
CA ALA A 375 7.32 -19.68 3.43
C ALA A 375 7.58 -19.64 4.94
N ALA A 376 6.58 -19.29 5.76
CA ALA A 376 6.69 -19.28 7.21
C ALA A 376 6.99 -20.68 7.78
N ALA A 377 6.37 -21.72 7.22
CA ALA A 377 6.64 -23.11 7.61
C ALA A 377 8.08 -23.54 7.30
N LEU A 378 8.66 -23.07 6.20
CA LEU A 378 10.05 -23.31 5.81
C LEU A 378 11.03 -22.48 6.67
N ALA A 379 10.72 -21.20 6.92
CA ALA A 379 11.52 -20.33 7.78
C ALA A 379 11.60 -20.84 9.23
N GLY A 380 10.56 -21.52 9.71
CA GLY A 380 10.53 -22.15 11.05
C GLY A 380 11.34 -23.44 11.18
N LYS A 381 11.95 -23.96 10.10
CA LYS A 381 12.76 -25.19 10.14
C LYS A 381 14.13 -24.93 10.75
N LYS A 382 14.70 -25.96 11.40
CA LYS A 382 16.06 -25.90 11.95
C LYS A 382 17.14 -25.69 10.87
N LEU A 383 16.84 -26.05 9.63
CA LEU A 383 17.72 -25.91 8.48
C LEU A 383 17.75 -24.48 7.92
N ALA A 384 16.83 -23.60 8.32
CA ALA A 384 16.65 -22.27 7.75
C ALA A 384 17.92 -21.38 7.72
N PRO A 385 18.82 -21.42 8.73
CA PRO A 385 20.06 -20.67 8.68
C PRO A 385 20.97 -21.02 7.50
N TYR A 386 20.84 -22.23 6.95
CA TYR A 386 21.70 -22.77 5.89
C TYR A 386 21.06 -22.72 4.49
N TYR A 387 19.88 -22.13 4.35
CA TYR A 387 19.29 -21.94 3.03
C TYR A 387 20.15 -20.98 2.20
N ASP A 388 20.24 -21.23 0.89
CA ASP A 388 20.97 -20.33 0.00
C ASP A 388 20.43 -18.90 0.11
N PRO A 389 21.28 -17.86 -0.06
CA PRO A 389 20.87 -16.46 0.09
C PRO A 389 19.62 -16.07 -0.72
N ALA A 390 19.49 -16.59 -1.95
CA ALA A 390 18.33 -16.34 -2.80
C ALA A 390 17.02 -16.90 -2.22
N PHE A 391 17.06 -18.12 -1.63
CA PHE A 391 15.90 -18.68 -0.94
C PHE A 391 15.56 -17.89 0.33
N ARG A 392 16.57 -17.43 1.10
CA ARG A 392 16.32 -16.56 2.26
C ARG A 392 15.67 -15.23 1.87
N ALA A 393 16.12 -14.62 0.77
CA ALA A 393 15.52 -13.39 0.24
C ALA A 393 14.07 -13.61 -0.21
N LEU A 394 13.78 -14.74 -0.89
CA LEU A 394 12.41 -15.14 -1.24
C LEU A 394 11.52 -15.29 0.01
N LEU A 395 11.99 -16.04 1.02
CA LEU A 395 11.22 -16.23 2.25
C LEU A 395 10.94 -14.90 2.96
N ALA A 396 11.93 -14.00 3.01
CA ALA A 396 11.76 -12.66 3.59
C ALA A 396 10.77 -11.79 2.79
N ALA A 397 10.73 -11.89 1.46
CA ALA A 397 9.77 -11.19 0.61
C ALA A 397 8.33 -11.67 0.86
N LEU A 398 8.15 -12.98 1.07
CA LEU A 398 6.86 -13.62 1.32
C LEU A 398 6.34 -13.46 2.76
N ASP A 399 7.23 -13.30 3.75
CA ASP A 399 6.84 -13.20 5.16
C ASP A 399 6.14 -11.86 5.52
N ARG A 400 6.24 -10.87 4.63
CA ARG A 400 5.58 -9.57 4.79
C ARG A 400 4.06 -9.72 4.94
N ARG A 401 3.43 -8.74 5.61
CA ARG A 401 1.97 -8.69 5.76
C ARG A 401 1.25 -8.80 4.40
N LEU A 402 1.72 -8.02 3.43
CA LEU A 402 1.38 -8.10 2.02
C LEU A 402 2.58 -8.77 1.32
N PRO A 403 2.48 -10.06 0.95
CA PRO A 403 3.60 -10.77 0.35
C PRO A 403 4.08 -10.10 -0.93
N LEU A 404 5.40 -10.04 -1.12
CA LEU A 404 6.03 -9.47 -2.31
C LEU A 404 6.72 -10.56 -3.12
N PHE A 405 6.81 -10.33 -4.43
CA PHE A 405 7.56 -11.14 -5.37
C PHE A 405 9.05 -10.74 -5.32
N PHE A 406 9.91 -11.73 -5.14
CA PHE A 406 11.36 -11.56 -5.19
C PHE A 406 11.85 -11.57 -6.64
N THR A 407 12.42 -10.46 -7.10
CA THR A 407 12.81 -10.31 -8.52
C THR A 407 14.01 -11.16 -8.92
N GLY A 408 14.77 -11.67 -7.94
CA GLY A 408 15.87 -12.60 -8.17
C GLY A 408 15.45 -13.94 -8.78
N ILE A 409 14.16 -14.26 -8.76
CA ILE A 409 13.58 -15.42 -9.46
C ILE A 409 13.67 -15.25 -10.98
N GLU A 410 13.52 -14.02 -11.48
CA GLU A 410 13.52 -13.72 -12.92
C GLU A 410 14.92 -13.40 -13.43
N ASP A 411 15.70 -12.68 -12.62
CA ASP A 411 17.06 -12.26 -12.93
C ASP A 411 17.92 -12.46 -11.69
N ALA A 412 18.85 -13.43 -11.73
CA ALA A 412 19.73 -13.76 -10.61
C ALA A 412 20.60 -12.59 -10.13
N THR A 413 20.77 -11.53 -10.95
CA THR A 413 21.50 -10.31 -10.57
C THR A 413 20.63 -9.30 -9.82
N SER A 414 19.31 -9.49 -9.82
CA SER A 414 18.33 -8.62 -9.18
C SER A 414 18.08 -9.04 -7.73
N GLY A 415 18.46 -8.19 -6.77
CA GLY A 415 18.18 -8.38 -5.34
C GLY A 415 16.89 -7.70 -4.86
N GLY A 416 16.03 -7.26 -5.78
CA GLY A 416 14.86 -6.44 -5.49
C GLY A 416 13.61 -7.22 -5.06
N VAL A 417 12.59 -6.47 -4.65
CA VAL A 417 11.24 -6.99 -4.40
C VAL A 417 10.22 -6.06 -5.05
N ARG A 418 9.11 -6.63 -5.53
CA ARG A 418 7.97 -5.89 -6.08
C ARG A 418 6.65 -6.57 -5.70
N PRO A 419 5.50 -5.90 -5.76
CA PRO A 419 4.22 -6.58 -5.62
C PRO A 419 4.01 -7.64 -6.72
N PHE A 420 3.29 -8.70 -6.40
CA PHE A 420 2.80 -9.67 -7.40
C PHE A 420 1.93 -8.95 -8.43
N ALA A 421 2.09 -9.29 -9.71
CA ALA A 421 1.31 -8.70 -10.80
C ALA A 421 0.44 -9.75 -11.50
N THR A 422 1.00 -10.94 -11.73
CA THR A 422 0.37 -11.99 -12.54
C THR A 422 0.39 -13.35 -11.84
N LEU A 423 -0.47 -14.27 -12.29
CA LEU A 423 -0.49 -15.66 -11.86
C LEU A 423 0.82 -16.39 -12.23
N ARG A 424 1.52 -15.91 -13.27
CA ARG A 424 2.87 -16.39 -13.58
C ARG A 424 3.85 -16.08 -12.45
N ASP A 425 3.79 -14.89 -11.84
CA ASP A 425 4.63 -14.55 -10.68
C ASP A 425 4.37 -15.53 -9.52
N LEU A 426 3.10 -15.82 -9.24
CA LEU A 426 2.68 -16.77 -8.20
C LEU A 426 3.26 -18.17 -8.48
N ARG A 427 3.05 -18.71 -9.68
CA ARG A 427 3.56 -20.03 -10.08
C ARG A 427 5.09 -20.12 -9.96
N ARG A 428 5.82 -19.06 -10.33
CA ARG A 428 7.27 -19.01 -10.19
C ARG A 428 7.72 -19.05 -8.73
N ALA A 429 7.04 -18.31 -7.84
CA ALA A 429 7.31 -18.37 -6.42
C ALA A 429 6.97 -19.77 -5.83
N GLU A 430 5.89 -20.40 -6.29
CA GLU A 430 5.52 -21.77 -5.90
C GLU A 430 6.56 -22.81 -6.32
N GLU A 431 7.08 -22.70 -7.54
CA GLU A 431 8.15 -23.56 -8.07
C GLU A 431 9.40 -23.46 -7.18
N TRP A 432 9.83 -22.25 -6.85
CA TRP A 432 10.99 -22.01 -5.97
C TRP A 432 10.77 -22.53 -4.55
N LEU A 433 9.60 -22.29 -3.97
CA LEU A 433 9.25 -22.87 -2.67
C LEU A 433 9.25 -24.40 -2.74
N GLY A 434 8.73 -24.98 -3.83
CA GLY A 434 8.74 -26.42 -4.07
C GLY A 434 10.17 -26.98 -4.14
N TRP A 435 11.10 -26.29 -4.80
CA TRP A 435 12.51 -26.68 -4.81
C TRP A 435 13.13 -26.68 -3.42
N LEU A 436 12.88 -25.63 -2.62
CA LEU A 436 13.37 -25.57 -1.24
C LEU A 436 12.74 -26.66 -0.37
N GLU A 437 11.45 -26.95 -0.53
CA GLU A 437 10.76 -28.03 0.18
C GLU A 437 11.38 -29.41 -0.13
N VAL A 438 11.78 -29.66 -1.38
CA VAL A 438 12.52 -30.88 -1.77
C VAL A 438 13.86 -30.96 -1.02
N GLN A 439 14.62 -29.87 -0.99
CA GLN A 439 15.89 -29.82 -0.25
C GLN A 439 15.68 -30.12 1.24
N VAL A 440 14.68 -29.50 1.86
CA VAL A 440 14.33 -29.76 3.27
C VAL A 440 13.99 -31.22 3.50
N ARG A 441 13.21 -31.85 2.61
CA ARG A 441 12.85 -33.28 2.75
C ARG A 441 14.07 -34.20 2.60
N LEU A 442 14.99 -33.91 1.67
CA LEU A 442 16.26 -34.65 1.53
C LEU A 442 17.04 -34.64 2.86
N PHE A 443 17.27 -33.44 3.42
CA PHE A 443 18.03 -33.29 4.66
C PHE A 443 17.31 -33.82 5.91
N GLU A 444 15.99 -33.68 6.01
CA GLU A 444 15.25 -34.12 7.22
C GLU A 444 14.86 -35.60 7.21
N LYS A 445 14.63 -36.20 6.03
CA LYS A 445 14.05 -37.56 5.92
C LYS A 445 15.00 -38.61 5.34
N HIS A 446 15.92 -38.22 4.46
CA HIS A 446 16.70 -39.18 3.66
C HIS A 446 18.18 -39.23 4.03
N PHE A 447 18.75 -38.14 4.53
CA PHE A 447 20.15 -38.13 4.97
C PHE A 447 20.29 -38.59 6.43
N ASP A 448 21.26 -39.46 6.68
CA ASP A 448 21.51 -40.09 7.99
C ASP A 448 22.25 -39.17 8.99
N PHE A 449 22.34 -37.87 8.70
CA PHE A 449 22.96 -36.87 9.57
C PHE A 449 22.01 -35.71 9.85
N ARG A 450 22.27 -35.00 10.95
CA ARG A 450 21.53 -33.79 11.33
C ARG A 450 22.46 -32.59 11.27
N LEU A 451 21.98 -31.50 10.70
CA LEU A 451 22.72 -30.25 10.73
C LEU A 451 22.68 -29.64 12.14
N PRO A 452 23.83 -29.23 12.69
CA PRO A 452 23.91 -28.56 13.99
C PRO A 452 23.29 -27.15 13.93
N ASN A 453 23.14 -26.50 15.08
CA ASN A 453 22.87 -25.05 15.11
C ASN A 453 24.12 -24.30 14.67
N PRO A 454 24.02 -23.18 13.91
CA PRO A 454 25.17 -22.34 13.56
C PRO A 454 26.14 -22.02 14.72
N ALA A 455 25.62 -21.87 15.94
CA ALA A 455 26.42 -21.57 17.13
C ALA A 455 27.24 -22.77 17.67
N ASP A 456 26.85 -23.99 17.31
CA ASP A 456 27.47 -25.23 17.80
C ASP A 456 28.49 -25.81 16.80
N LEU A 457 28.71 -25.13 15.67
CA LEU A 457 29.64 -25.56 14.62
C LEU A 457 31.09 -25.26 15.00
N ASP A 458 31.88 -26.32 15.17
CA ASP A 458 33.34 -26.21 15.25
C ASP A 458 33.94 -26.05 13.85
N LEU A 459 34.22 -24.80 13.49
CA LEU A 459 34.91 -24.42 12.25
C LEU A 459 36.35 -23.94 12.53
N ASP A 460 36.90 -24.24 13.70
CA ASP A 460 38.28 -23.85 14.03
C ASP A 460 39.25 -24.54 13.07
N GLY A 461 40.07 -23.72 12.39
CA GLY A 461 41.00 -24.19 11.36
C GLY A 461 40.33 -24.65 10.07
N CYS A 462 39.04 -24.34 9.85
CA CYS A 462 38.31 -24.68 8.63
C CYS A 462 38.11 -23.47 7.69
N GLN A 463 37.93 -23.75 6.39
CA GLN A 463 37.43 -22.82 5.39
C GLN A 463 36.12 -23.36 4.78
N PRO A 464 35.05 -22.55 4.69
CA PRO A 464 34.92 -21.21 5.28
C PRO A 464 34.93 -21.26 6.82
N SER A 465 35.44 -20.20 7.45
CA SER A 465 35.56 -20.10 8.91
C SER A 465 34.29 -19.63 9.64
N GLY A 466 33.31 -19.13 8.89
CA GLY A 466 32.04 -18.63 9.43
C GLY A 466 30.85 -19.48 8.98
N ALA A 467 29.95 -19.79 9.91
CA ALA A 467 28.73 -20.56 9.63
C ALA A 467 27.80 -19.88 8.62
N GLU A 468 27.83 -18.54 8.50
CA GLU A 468 27.00 -17.79 7.56
C GLU A 468 27.30 -18.05 6.08
N ALA A 469 28.53 -18.53 5.78
CA ALA A 469 28.95 -18.91 4.44
C ALA A 469 28.53 -20.35 4.08
N LEU A 470 28.05 -21.13 5.05
CA LEU A 470 27.62 -22.51 4.84
C LEU A 470 26.18 -22.55 4.32
N THR A 471 25.99 -23.34 3.27
CA THR A 471 24.69 -23.59 2.65
C THR A 471 24.35 -25.08 2.70
N LEU A 472 23.09 -25.45 2.45
CA LEU A 472 22.70 -26.85 2.27
C LEU A 472 23.57 -27.52 1.20
N SER A 473 23.84 -26.83 0.09
CA SER A 473 24.76 -27.30 -0.95
C SER A 473 26.16 -27.60 -0.39
N THR A 474 26.71 -26.73 0.47
CA THR A 474 28.02 -26.95 1.11
C THR A 474 28.04 -28.22 1.95
N PHE A 475 27.02 -28.47 2.77
CA PHE A 475 26.95 -29.68 3.59
C PHE A 475 26.80 -30.94 2.72
N PHE A 476 25.92 -30.89 1.71
CA PHE A 476 25.71 -32.01 0.79
C PHE A 476 26.99 -32.38 0.05
N LEU A 477 27.66 -31.40 -0.55
CA LEU A 477 28.90 -31.61 -1.30
C LEU A 477 30.03 -32.10 -0.38
N THR A 478 30.16 -31.57 0.82
CA THR A 478 31.14 -32.06 1.80
C THR A 478 30.88 -33.53 2.17
N ALA A 479 29.61 -33.91 2.39
CA ALA A 479 29.24 -35.30 2.63
C ALA A 479 29.50 -36.20 1.40
N LEU A 480 29.24 -35.70 0.19
CA LEU A 480 29.53 -36.40 -1.05
C LEU A 480 31.04 -36.61 -1.23
N ALA A 481 31.85 -35.59 -0.95
CA ALA A 481 33.31 -35.68 -0.99
C ALA A 481 33.83 -36.76 -0.05
N ASN A 482 33.37 -36.80 1.20
CA ASN A 482 33.76 -37.85 2.15
C ASN A 482 33.40 -39.25 1.66
N ARG A 483 32.22 -39.42 1.04
CA ARG A 483 31.81 -40.70 0.43
C ARG A 483 32.70 -41.10 -0.74
N LEU A 484 33.05 -40.17 -1.62
CA LEU A 484 33.93 -40.42 -2.78
C LEU A 484 35.36 -40.74 -2.36
N LEU A 485 35.81 -40.17 -1.24
CA LEU A 485 37.08 -40.45 -0.57
C LEU A 485 37.07 -41.75 0.25
N GLY A 486 36.02 -42.57 0.13
CA GLY A 486 35.89 -43.88 0.79
C GLY A 486 35.39 -43.84 2.24
N GLY A 487 34.96 -42.67 2.74
CA GLY A 487 34.38 -42.48 4.07
C GLY A 487 32.84 -42.63 4.09
N ALA A 488 32.25 -42.31 5.24
CA ALA A 488 30.80 -42.23 5.39
C ALA A 488 30.25 -40.95 4.74
N PHE A 489 28.97 -40.97 4.34
CA PHE A 489 28.26 -39.79 3.82
C PHE A 489 27.88 -38.85 4.97
N LEU A 490 28.87 -38.15 5.51
CA LEU A 490 28.73 -37.19 6.62
C LEU A 490 29.41 -35.88 6.24
N PRO A 491 28.83 -34.71 6.59
CA PRO A 491 29.38 -33.42 6.22
C PRO A 491 30.52 -32.97 7.15
N GLU A 492 31.47 -33.87 7.42
CA GLU A 492 32.66 -33.59 8.22
C GLU A 492 33.71 -32.83 7.39
N PRO A 493 34.46 -31.88 7.99
CA PRO A 493 35.49 -31.14 7.26
C PRO A 493 36.51 -32.05 6.59
N VAL A 494 36.71 -31.86 5.28
CA VAL A 494 37.69 -32.62 4.49
C VAL A 494 39.10 -32.09 4.79
N ALA A 495 40.05 -32.96 5.10
CA ALA A 495 41.44 -32.55 5.32
C ALA A 495 42.07 -32.01 4.03
N ALA A 496 42.77 -30.87 4.10
CA ALA A 496 43.37 -30.22 2.94
C ALA A 496 44.30 -31.15 2.11
N GLY A 497 45.03 -32.06 2.79
CA GLY A 497 45.90 -33.05 2.12
C GLY A 497 45.16 -34.07 1.23
N ARG A 498 43.84 -34.19 1.35
CA ARG A 498 43.01 -35.09 0.54
C ARG A 498 42.32 -34.40 -0.64
N LEU A 499 42.49 -33.09 -0.79
CA LEU A 499 41.86 -32.33 -1.88
C LEU A 499 42.36 -32.77 -3.26
N GLY A 500 43.65 -33.08 -3.40
CA GLY A 500 44.19 -33.58 -4.67
C GLY A 500 43.61 -34.95 -5.07
N GLU A 501 43.41 -35.84 -4.10
CA GLU A 501 42.75 -37.14 -4.29
C GLU A 501 41.30 -36.95 -4.76
N LEU A 502 40.56 -36.05 -4.08
CA LEU A 502 39.19 -35.72 -4.44
C LEU A 502 39.11 -35.10 -5.84
N HIS A 503 39.96 -34.10 -6.12
CA HIS A 503 40.00 -33.39 -7.40
C HIS A 503 40.25 -34.34 -8.57
N ALA A 504 41.21 -35.27 -8.44
CA ALA A 504 41.47 -36.29 -9.46
C ALA A 504 40.29 -37.25 -9.68
N GLY A 505 39.47 -37.49 -8.65
CA GLY A 505 38.28 -38.34 -8.73
C GLY A 505 37.07 -37.64 -9.35
N VAL A 506 36.94 -36.32 -9.17
CA VAL A 506 35.74 -35.57 -9.61
C VAL A 506 35.95 -34.71 -10.86
N SER A 507 37.18 -34.27 -11.15
CA SER A 507 37.49 -33.38 -12.28
C SER A 507 38.19 -34.14 -13.42
N HIS A 508 37.72 -33.93 -14.65
CA HIS A 508 38.35 -34.42 -15.88
C HIS A 508 38.49 -33.24 -16.85
N SER A 509 39.74 -32.83 -17.13
CA SER A 509 40.05 -31.70 -18.02
C SER A 509 39.39 -30.38 -17.61
N GLY A 510 39.39 -30.07 -16.31
CA GLY A 510 38.85 -28.81 -15.78
C GLY A 510 37.32 -28.77 -15.70
N LYS A 511 36.65 -29.91 -15.83
CA LYS A 511 35.19 -30.05 -15.73
C LYS A 511 34.81 -31.21 -14.84
N LEU A 512 33.63 -31.12 -14.23
CA LEU A 512 33.09 -32.21 -13.44
C LEU A 512 32.87 -33.47 -14.30
N ALA A 513 33.25 -34.63 -13.77
CA ALA A 513 33.07 -35.91 -14.44
C ALA A 513 31.59 -36.18 -14.76
N ALA A 514 31.26 -36.31 -16.04
CA ALA A 514 29.87 -36.53 -16.49
C ALA A 514 29.24 -37.83 -15.96
N GLY A 515 30.05 -38.83 -15.58
CA GLY A 515 29.58 -40.04 -14.89
C GLY A 515 29.06 -39.72 -13.49
N LEU A 516 29.88 -39.04 -12.69
CA LEU A 516 29.54 -38.63 -11.32
C LEU A 516 28.28 -37.77 -11.28
N ARG A 517 28.15 -36.80 -12.20
CA ARG A 517 26.96 -35.95 -12.28
C ARG A 517 25.70 -36.79 -12.53
N ARG A 518 25.72 -37.67 -13.54
CA ARG A 518 24.57 -38.53 -13.87
C ARG A 518 24.19 -39.46 -12.73
N GLU A 519 25.16 -40.10 -12.09
CA GLU A 519 24.92 -41.02 -10.97
C GLU A 519 24.36 -40.30 -9.74
N THR A 520 24.92 -39.13 -9.40
CA THR A 520 24.46 -38.33 -8.25
C THR A 520 23.05 -37.79 -8.46
N VAL A 521 22.75 -37.27 -9.66
CA VAL A 521 21.41 -36.79 -10.03
C VAL A 521 20.40 -37.93 -9.95
N ALA A 522 20.70 -39.08 -10.57
CA ALA A 522 19.81 -40.24 -10.52
C ALA A 522 19.61 -40.77 -9.09
N TRP A 523 20.65 -40.74 -8.27
CA TRP A 523 20.56 -41.13 -6.86
C TRP A 523 19.61 -40.21 -6.08
N LEU A 524 19.77 -38.89 -6.17
CA LEU A 524 18.90 -37.97 -5.42
C LEU A 524 17.46 -38.00 -5.93
N ASP A 525 17.24 -38.13 -7.24
CA ASP A 525 15.89 -38.33 -7.80
C ASP A 525 15.24 -39.64 -7.35
N SER A 526 16.03 -40.68 -7.06
CA SER A 526 15.51 -41.94 -6.52
C SER A 526 15.09 -41.84 -5.04
N LEU A 527 15.64 -40.89 -4.29
CA LEU A 527 15.30 -40.65 -2.89
C LEU A 527 14.06 -39.75 -2.77
N GLU A 528 14.06 -38.63 -3.51
CA GLU A 528 13.00 -37.65 -3.49
C GLU A 528 12.79 -37.12 -4.91
N VAL A 529 11.54 -37.13 -5.39
CA VAL A 529 11.21 -36.64 -6.73
C VAL A 529 11.62 -35.16 -6.85
N GLY A 530 12.47 -34.84 -7.82
CA GLY A 530 13.02 -33.51 -8.03
C GLY A 530 14.34 -33.25 -7.28
N GLY A 531 14.85 -34.22 -6.52
CA GLY A 531 16.14 -34.12 -5.84
C GLY A 531 17.34 -33.99 -6.79
N GLY A 532 17.22 -34.48 -8.01
CA GLY A 532 18.22 -34.34 -9.06
C GLY A 532 18.46 -32.89 -9.50
N ALA A 533 17.45 -32.00 -9.39
CA ALA A 533 17.64 -30.58 -9.63
C ALA A 533 18.56 -29.94 -8.57
N PHE A 534 18.40 -30.32 -7.30
CA PHE A 534 19.31 -29.91 -6.23
C PHE A 534 20.72 -30.48 -6.43
N ALA A 535 20.84 -31.76 -6.81
CA ALA A 535 22.15 -32.36 -7.14
C ALA A 535 22.87 -31.56 -8.24
N ASN A 536 22.17 -31.21 -9.33
CA ASN A 536 22.77 -30.43 -10.42
C ASN A 536 23.23 -29.05 -9.94
N ALA A 537 22.38 -28.30 -9.25
CA ALA A 537 22.74 -26.97 -8.76
C ALA A 537 23.94 -27.01 -7.78
N ALA A 538 23.98 -28.01 -6.90
CA ALA A 538 25.13 -28.19 -6.00
C ALA A 538 26.40 -28.57 -6.78
N LEU A 539 26.30 -29.46 -7.78
CA LEU A 539 27.44 -29.90 -8.57
C LEU A 539 27.96 -28.83 -9.55
N ASP A 540 27.11 -27.92 -10.03
CA ASP A 540 27.53 -26.74 -10.81
C ASP A 540 28.52 -25.90 -10.00
N ARG A 541 28.27 -25.78 -8.70
CA ARG A 541 29.17 -25.10 -7.77
C ARG A 541 30.55 -25.76 -7.66
N TRP A 542 30.61 -27.10 -7.66
CA TRP A 542 31.88 -27.82 -7.77
C TRP A 542 32.53 -27.67 -9.14
N GLU A 543 31.76 -27.63 -10.22
CA GLU A 543 32.31 -27.45 -11.56
C GLU A 543 32.98 -26.06 -11.70
N GLU A 544 32.34 -25.01 -11.20
CA GLU A 544 32.81 -23.62 -11.28
C GLU A 544 33.89 -23.28 -10.24
N GLU A 545 33.73 -23.71 -8.99
CA GLU A 545 34.55 -23.25 -7.86
C GLU A 545 35.61 -24.27 -7.39
N PHE A 546 35.59 -25.52 -7.90
CA PHE A 546 36.55 -26.56 -7.49
C PHE A 546 37.24 -27.26 -8.67
N CYS A 547 36.49 -27.74 -9.66
CA CYS A 547 37.04 -28.48 -10.81
C CYS A 547 37.77 -27.58 -11.81
N ALA A 548 37.44 -26.28 -11.83
CA ALA A 548 38.08 -25.28 -12.67
C ALA A 548 39.49 -24.89 -12.20
N LEU A 549 39.87 -25.27 -10.96
CA LEU A 549 41.19 -25.00 -10.40
C LEU A 549 42.21 -26.04 -10.87
N ASP A 550 43.47 -25.64 -10.99
CA ASP A 550 44.55 -26.58 -11.32
C ASP A 550 44.86 -27.49 -10.13
N ALA A 551 45.10 -28.77 -10.41
CA ALA A 551 45.29 -29.80 -9.38
C ALA A 551 46.49 -29.56 -8.46
N ASP A 552 47.49 -28.80 -8.93
CA ASP A 552 48.70 -28.45 -8.20
C ASP A 552 48.55 -27.17 -7.36
N ASP A 553 47.49 -26.38 -7.57
CA ASP A 553 47.25 -25.05 -6.96
C ASP A 553 45.94 -24.99 -6.16
N LEU A 554 45.54 -26.11 -5.54
CA LEU A 554 44.33 -26.20 -4.70
C LEU A 554 44.52 -25.48 -3.35
N ASP A 555 44.29 -24.16 -3.30
CA ASP A 555 44.24 -23.39 -2.04
C ASP A 555 42.82 -23.44 -1.44
N PRO A 556 42.65 -23.98 -0.21
CA PRO A 556 41.36 -24.06 0.49
C PRO A 556 40.55 -22.76 0.59
N ARG A 557 41.18 -21.60 0.45
CA ARG A 557 40.51 -20.29 0.50
C ARG A 557 39.71 -19.95 -0.76
N PHE A 558 40.02 -20.58 -1.89
CA PHE A 558 39.33 -20.36 -3.16
C PHE A 558 38.42 -21.52 -3.56
N ILE A 559 38.35 -22.56 -2.74
CA ILE A 559 37.52 -23.74 -3.00
C ILE A 559 36.12 -23.49 -2.45
N GLY A 560 35.16 -23.47 -3.35
CA GLY A 560 33.76 -23.32 -3.02
C GLY A 560 33.02 -24.64 -2.84
N GLY A 561 31.92 -24.61 -2.08
CA GLY A 561 31.06 -25.77 -1.87
C GLY A 561 31.62 -26.86 -0.95
N LEU A 562 32.74 -26.64 -0.26
CA LEU A 562 33.33 -27.61 0.68
C LEU A 562 33.62 -26.97 2.04
N ILE A 563 33.61 -27.78 3.09
CA ILE A 563 34.21 -27.45 4.38
C ILE A 563 35.57 -28.13 4.43
N VAL A 564 36.65 -27.37 4.44
CA VAL A 564 38.03 -27.88 4.39
C VAL A 564 38.76 -27.55 5.67
N ARG A 565 39.35 -28.55 6.33
CA ARG A 565 40.24 -28.36 7.48
C ARG A 565 41.68 -28.14 6.99
N ILE A 566 42.24 -26.97 7.30
CA ILE A 566 43.61 -26.56 6.90
C ILE A 566 44.67 -27.13 7.85
N ALA A 567 44.30 -27.37 9.12
CA ALA A 567 45.19 -27.85 10.18
C ALA A 567 45.24 -29.37 10.29
#